data_AF-A0A1B1ZY33-F1
#
_entry.id   AF-A0A1B1ZY33-F1
#
_cell.length_a   1.000
_cell.length_b   1.000
_cell.length_c   1.000
_cell.angle_alpha   90.00
_cell.angle_beta   90.00
_cell.angle_gamma   90.00
#
_symmetry.space_group_name_H-M   'P 1'
#
loop_
_entity.id
_entity.type
_entity.pdbx_description
1 polymer ?
#
loop_
_entity_poly.entity_id
_entity_poly.type
_entity_poly.pdbx_seq_one_letter_code
_entity_poly.pdbx_strand_id
1 'polypeptide(L)'
;MRVWLDPGRRRARAAGLPVVDHPFVDSFALDPTSKPTDYEQMLRHLPPGLTEWAVHPSVDDLAARIRDPHGWAVRTSDYEFLTSPRAAEILDQEDITLIDYRPLQRAWRTAGGLPASEATRS
;
A
#
# COMPACT_ATOMS: atom_id res chain seq x y z
N MET A 1 10.79 -14.82 -3.63
CA MET A 1 10.05 -14.24 -4.77
C MET A 1 9.18 -13.10 -4.23
N ARG A 2 9.24 -11.89 -4.80
CA ARG A 2 8.33 -10.80 -4.40
C ARG A 2 6.96 -11.07 -5.02
N VAL A 3 5.93 -11.22 -4.18
CA VAL A 3 4.61 -11.69 -4.62
C VAL A 3 3.84 -10.64 -5.44
N TRP A 4 4.14 -9.36 -5.25
CA TRP A 4 3.54 -8.23 -5.98
C TRP A 4 4.16 -7.96 -7.36
N LEU A 5 5.28 -8.61 -7.71
CA LEU A 5 5.81 -8.57 -9.07
C LEU A 5 5.06 -9.57 -9.96
N ASP A 6 4.96 -9.26 -11.24
CA ASP A 6 4.22 -10.05 -12.23
C ASP A 6 4.39 -11.58 -12.16
N PRO A 7 5.62 -12.13 -12.08
CA PRO A 7 5.79 -13.57 -11.91
C PRO A 7 5.19 -14.11 -10.61
N GLY A 8 5.31 -13.35 -9.51
CA GLY A 8 4.75 -13.70 -8.21
C GLY A 8 3.22 -13.65 -8.21
N ARG A 9 2.65 -12.59 -8.79
CA ARG A 9 1.20 -12.40 -8.92
C ARG A 9 0.56 -13.54 -9.71
N ARG A 10 1.15 -13.90 -10.86
CA ARG A 10 0.68 -15.03 -11.68
C ARG A 10 0.70 -16.35 -10.89
N ARG A 11 1.77 -16.60 -10.14
CA ARG A 11 1.90 -17.83 -9.34
C ARG A 11 0.88 -17.89 -8.20
N ALA A 12 0.67 -16.79 -7.47
CA ALA A 12 -0.32 -16.73 -6.40
C ALA A 12 -1.75 -16.94 -6.95
N ARG A 13 -2.10 -16.28 -8.05
CA ARG A 13 -3.39 -16.47 -8.75
C ARG A 13 -3.60 -17.91 -9.20
N ALA A 14 -2.60 -18.53 -9.81
CA ALA A 14 -2.66 -19.93 -10.25
C ALA A 14 -2.86 -20.91 -9.07
N ALA A 15 -2.44 -20.51 -7.86
CA ALA A 15 -2.64 -21.27 -6.63
C ALA A 15 -3.95 -20.91 -5.90
N GLY A 16 -4.81 -20.07 -6.47
CA GLY A 16 -6.05 -19.61 -5.83
C GLY A 16 -5.83 -18.69 -4.63
N LEU A 17 -4.64 -18.11 -4.49
CA LEU A 17 -4.28 -17.20 -3.39
C LEU A 17 -4.62 -15.76 -3.77
N PRO A 18 -5.29 -15.01 -2.88
CA PRO A 18 -5.60 -13.62 -3.15
C PRO A 18 -4.31 -12.79 -3.22
N VAL A 19 -4.17 -11.97 -4.24
CA VAL A 19 -2.96 -11.18 -4.51
C VAL A 19 -3.37 -9.92 -5.25
N VAL A 20 -2.55 -8.88 -5.17
CA VAL A 20 -2.82 -7.59 -5.82
C VAL A 20 -3.22 -7.73 -7.29
N ASP A 21 -4.29 -7.04 -7.64
CA ASP A 21 -4.92 -7.08 -8.94
C ASP A 21 -4.33 -6.11 -9.96
N HIS A 22 -3.64 -5.10 -9.44
CA HIS A 22 -3.09 -3.99 -10.19
C HIS A 22 -1.60 -3.81 -9.89
N PRO A 23 -0.85 -3.08 -10.72
CA PRO A 23 0.54 -2.77 -10.44
C PRO A 23 0.71 -2.12 -9.06
N PHE A 24 1.77 -2.54 -8.36
CA PHE A 24 2.14 -1.99 -7.07
C PHE A 24 2.59 -0.53 -7.21
N VAL A 25 2.16 0.32 -6.29
CA VAL A 25 2.59 1.72 -6.20
C VAL A 25 3.66 1.85 -5.13
N ASP A 26 4.77 2.51 -5.46
CA ASP A 26 5.78 2.95 -4.50
C ASP A 26 5.79 4.48 -4.46
N SER A 27 5.52 5.07 -3.30
CA SER A 27 5.42 6.52 -3.16
C SER A 27 6.72 7.27 -3.44
N PHE A 28 7.88 6.59 -3.42
CA PHE A 28 9.17 7.16 -3.84
C PHE A 28 9.29 7.34 -5.36
N ALA A 29 8.41 6.71 -6.15
CA ALA A 29 8.36 6.90 -7.59
C ALA A 29 7.57 8.16 -8.01
N LEU A 30 6.92 8.85 -7.06
CA LEU A 30 6.10 10.04 -7.30
C LEU A 30 6.85 11.31 -6.91
N ASP A 31 6.64 12.38 -7.69
CA ASP A 31 7.17 13.71 -7.36
C ASP A 31 6.45 14.28 -6.13
N PRO A 32 7.17 14.60 -5.03
CA PRO A 32 6.56 15.16 -3.82
C PRO A 32 5.70 16.40 -4.05
N THR A 33 5.99 17.20 -5.09
CA THR A 33 5.30 18.47 -5.36
C THR A 33 3.93 18.28 -6.01
N SER A 34 3.76 17.26 -6.85
CA SER A 34 2.47 16.90 -7.47
C SER A 34 1.73 15.80 -6.72
N LYS A 35 2.40 15.09 -5.81
CA LYS A 35 1.90 13.87 -5.18
C LYS A 35 0.49 13.95 -4.61
N PRO A 36 0.07 15.02 -3.90
CA PRO A 36 -1.30 15.11 -3.40
C PRO A 36 -2.34 15.05 -4.52
N THR A 37 -2.08 15.73 -5.64
CA THR A 37 -2.94 15.68 -6.83
C THR A 37 -2.88 14.32 -7.51
N ASP A 38 -1.69 13.73 -7.61
CA ASP A 38 -1.51 12.40 -8.21
C ASP A 38 -2.25 11.33 -7.40
N TYR A 39 -2.15 11.34 -6.07
CA TYR A 39 -2.89 10.42 -5.20
C TYR A 39 -4.39 10.58 -5.34
N GLU A 40 -4.91 11.81 -5.38
CA GLU A 40 -6.34 12.04 -5.62
C GLU A 40 -6.77 11.42 -6.96
N GLN A 41 -6.02 11.68 -8.05
CA GLN A 41 -6.34 11.10 -9.35
C GLN A 41 -6.27 9.57 -9.32
N MET A 42 -5.26 9.00 -8.67
CA MET A 42 -5.10 7.55 -8.57
C MET A 42 -6.21 6.88 -7.76
N LEU A 43 -6.68 7.50 -6.67
CA LEU A 43 -7.81 6.99 -5.89
C LEU A 43 -9.11 7.08 -6.69
N ARG A 44 -9.39 8.21 -7.34
CA ARG A 44 -10.63 8.41 -8.14
C ARG A 44 -10.71 7.50 -9.37
N HIS A 45 -9.58 7.06 -9.90
CA HIS A 45 -9.52 6.14 -11.04
C HIS A 45 -9.10 4.73 -10.62
N LEU A 46 -9.21 4.39 -9.33
CA LEU A 46 -8.78 3.09 -8.83
C LEU A 46 -9.68 2.00 -9.44
N PRO A 47 -9.13 1.05 -10.22
CA PRO A 47 -9.91 -0.03 -10.79
C PRO A 47 -10.41 -0.98 -9.68
N PRO A 48 -11.58 -1.61 -9.84
CA PRO A 48 -12.05 -2.63 -8.90
C PRO A 48 -11.03 -3.75 -8.68
N GLY A 49 -10.91 -4.22 -7.45
CA GLY A 49 -10.00 -5.29 -7.05
C GLY A 49 -9.08 -4.91 -5.90
N LEU A 50 -8.12 -5.80 -5.60
CA LEU A 50 -7.16 -5.59 -4.52
C LEU A 50 -5.96 -4.76 -5.02
N THR A 51 -5.79 -3.54 -4.51
CA THR A 51 -4.59 -2.72 -4.79
C THR A 51 -3.74 -2.57 -3.54
N GLU A 52 -2.43 -2.42 -3.72
CA GLU A 52 -1.50 -2.14 -2.63
C GLU A 52 -0.57 -0.97 -3.00
N TRP A 53 -0.46 -0.02 -2.08
CA TRP A 53 0.48 1.11 -2.17
C TRP A 53 1.49 1.02 -1.03
N ALA A 54 2.78 1.03 -1.34
CA ALA A 54 3.82 1.30 -0.36
C ALA A 54 4.02 2.81 -0.21
N VAL A 55 3.56 3.29 0.93
CA VAL A 55 3.64 4.69 1.34
C VAL A 55 4.51 4.80 2.59
N HIS A 56 5.12 5.97 2.78
CA HIS A 56 6.15 6.18 3.80
C HIS A 56 5.87 7.43 4.65
N PRO A 57 4.67 7.58 5.24
CA PRO A 57 4.27 8.79 5.93
C PRO A 57 5.18 9.11 7.11
N SER A 58 5.70 10.34 7.16
CA SER A 58 6.46 10.87 8.29
C SER A 58 6.23 12.37 8.41
N VAL A 59 6.18 12.89 9.64
CA VAL A 59 6.07 14.32 9.91
C VAL A 59 7.33 15.06 9.47
N ASP A 60 7.18 16.32 9.08
CA ASP A 60 8.31 17.20 8.77
C ASP A 60 8.93 17.76 10.06
N ASP A 61 10.01 17.12 10.51
CA ASP A 61 10.84 17.63 11.58
C ASP A 61 12.32 17.72 11.17
N LEU A 62 13.08 18.56 11.89
CA LEU A 62 14.50 18.79 11.60
C LEU A 62 15.30 17.48 11.61
N ALA A 63 14.97 16.56 12.51
CA ALA A 63 15.67 15.30 12.61
C ALA A 63 15.39 14.38 11.41
N ALA A 64 14.16 14.40 10.87
CA ALA A 64 13.77 13.70 9.65
C ALA A 64 14.51 14.26 8.43
N ARG A 65 14.58 15.59 8.30
CA ARG A 65 15.35 16.27 7.23
C ARG A 65 16.84 15.92 7.28
N ILE A 66 17.42 15.81 8.48
CA ILE A 66 18.83 15.43 8.65
C ILE A 66 19.05 13.95 8.33
N ARG A 67 18.17 13.06 8.80
CA ARG A 67 18.31 11.61 8.59
C ARG A 67 18.10 11.20 7.14
N ASP A 68 17.21 11.88 6.42
CA ASP A 68 16.85 11.56 5.05
C ASP A 68 16.71 12.84 4.18
N PRO A 69 17.82 13.55 3.88
CA PRO A 69 17.77 14.82 3.14
C PRO A 69 17.14 14.73 1.75
N HIS A 70 17.10 13.52 1.17
CA HIS A 70 16.57 13.27 -0.17
C HIS A 70 15.18 12.65 -0.16
N GLY A 71 14.76 11.99 0.92
CA GLY A 71 13.46 11.36 1.05
C GLY A 71 12.47 12.05 1.97
N TRP A 72 12.88 13.03 2.78
CA TRP A 72 11.97 13.69 3.73
C TRP A 72 10.75 14.29 3.03
N ALA A 73 10.93 14.95 1.87
CA ALA A 73 9.83 15.55 1.12
C ALA A 73 8.81 14.50 0.64
N VAL A 74 9.28 13.33 0.18
CA VAL A 74 8.42 12.19 -0.18
C VAL A 74 7.58 11.77 1.02
N ARG A 75 8.21 11.57 2.17
CA ARG A 75 7.57 11.07 3.40
C ARG A 75 6.58 12.07 3.99
N THR A 76 6.91 13.35 3.96
CA THR A 76 6.03 14.43 4.42
C THR A 76 4.81 14.53 3.51
N SER A 77 5.00 14.52 2.18
CA SER A 77 3.86 14.56 1.25
C SER A 77 2.92 13.34 1.42
N ASP A 78 3.46 12.16 1.73
CA ASP A 78 2.66 10.99 2.07
C ASP A 78 1.84 11.22 3.34
N TYR A 79 2.47 11.73 4.40
CA TYR A 79 1.80 12.01 5.68
C TYR A 79 0.68 13.02 5.52
N GLU A 80 0.97 14.15 4.89
CA GLU A 80 0.03 15.26 4.72
C GLU A 80 -1.22 14.83 3.95
N PHE A 81 -1.06 14.14 2.82
CA PHE A 81 -2.22 13.68 2.05
C PHE A 81 -2.98 12.55 2.75
N LEU A 82 -2.29 11.49 3.19
CA LEU A 82 -2.95 10.26 3.68
C LEU A 82 -3.67 10.47 5.01
N THR A 83 -3.29 11.48 5.80
CA THR A 83 -3.98 11.86 7.03
C THR A 83 -4.98 13.01 6.85
N SER A 84 -5.13 13.53 5.63
CA SER A 84 -6.03 14.65 5.35
C SER A 84 -7.51 14.23 5.38
N PRO A 85 -8.43 15.17 5.70
CA PRO A 85 -9.85 14.96 5.49
C PRO A 85 -10.18 14.61 4.04
N ARG A 86 -9.44 15.20 3.08
CA ARG A 86 -9.64 14.97 1.65
C ARG A 86 -9.44 13.52 1.25
N ALA A 87 -8.41 12.85 1.78
CA ALA A 87 -8.20 11.43 1.52
C ALA A 87 -9.38 10.60 2.03
N ALA A 88 -9.86 10.86 3.25
CA ALA A 88 -11.02 10.17 3.81
C ALA A 88 -12.30 10.40 2.99
N GLU A 89 -12.55 11.62 2.52
CA GLU A 89 -13.68 11.94 1.64
C GLU A 89 -13.62 11.16 0.32
N ILE A 90 -12.45 11.04 -0.30
CA ILE A 90 -12.30 10.28 -1.55
C ILE A 90 -12.56 8.80 -1.30
N LEU A 91 -12.04 8.23 -0.20
CA LEU A 91 -12.30 6.83 0.12
C LEU A 91 -13.80 6.53 0.28
N ASP A 92 -14.55 7.43 0.91
CA ASP A 92 -16.00 7.32 1.07
C ASP A 92 -16.75 7.49 -0.27
N GLN A 93 -16.41 8.53 -1.04
CA GLN A 93 -17.05 8.84 -2.32
C GLN A 93 -16.87 7.75 -3.38
N GLU A 94 -15.71 7.11 -3.39
CA GLU A 94 -15.32 6.11 -4.39
C GLU A 94 -15.53 4.66 -3.90
N ASP A 95 -16.16 4.47 -2.74
CA ASP A 95 -16.41 3.16 -2.11
C ASP A 95 -15.13 2.31 -1.94
N ILE A 96 -14.04 2.97 -1.55
CA ILE A 96 -12.74 2.34 -1.36
C ILE A 96 -12.61 1.86 0.09
N THR A 97 -12.60 0.54 0.28
CA THR A 97 -12.34 -0.05 1.59
C THR A 97 -10.84 -0.16 1.85
N LEU A 98 -10.33 0.64 2.79
CA LEU A 98 -8.98 0.47 3.32
C LEU A 98 -8.92 -0.75 4.26
N ILE A 99 -8.02 -1.68 3.98
CA ILE A 99 -7.79 -2.87 4.81
C ILE A 99 -6.34 -2.92 5.30
N ASP A 100 -6.13 -3.52 6.46
CA ASP A 100 -4.82 -4.05 6.81
C ASP A 100 -4.62 -5.47 6.24
N TYR A 101 -3.50 -6.10 6.59
CA TYR A 101 -3.14 -7.42 6.08
C TYR A 101 -3.89 -8.59 6.70
N ARG A 102 -4.61 -8.42 7.83
CA ARG A 102 -5.24 -9.53 8.55
C ARG A 102 -6.33 -10.24 7.74
N PRO A 103 -7.24 -9.56 7.03
CA PRO A 103 -8.20 -10.21 6.13
C PRO A 103 -7.50 -11.02 5.03
N LEU A 104 -6.44 -10.46 4.43
CA LEU A 104 -5.67 -11.13 3.39
C LEU A 104 -4.97 -12.39 3.93
N GLN A 105 -4.30 -12.28 5.08
CA GLN A 105 -3.66 -13.41 5.75
C GLN A 105 -4.64 -14.53 6.09
N ARG A 106 -5.85 -14.19 6.56
CA ARG A 106 -6.92 -15.17 6.83
C ARG A 106 -7.31 -15.89 5.54
N ALA A 107 -7.55 -15.16 4.46
CA ALA A 107 -7.89 -15.75 3.17
C ALA A 107 -6.78 -16.66 2.63
N TRP A 108 -5.51 -16.29 2.80
CA TRP A 108 -4.37 -17.16 2.45
C TRP A 108 -4.32 -18.45 3.26
N ARG A 109 -4.59 -18.39 4.58
CA ARG A 109 -4.63 -19.59 5.43
C ARG A 109 -5.76 -20.52 5.02
N THR A 110 -6.95 -19.98 4.73
CA THR A 110 -8.10 -20.77 4.28
C THR A 110 -7.88 -21.41 2.92
N ALA A 111 -7.17 -20.73 2.01
CA ALA A 111 -6.81 -21.27 0.69
C ALA A 111 -5.64 -22.27 0.72
N GLY A 112 -5.07 -22.58 1.90
CA GLY A 112 -3.93 -23.50 2.05
C GLY A 112 -2.58 -22.92 1.60
N GLY A 113 -2.49 -21.60 1.42
CA GLY A 113 -1.30 -20.90 0.90
C GLY A 113 -0.26 -20.46 1.91
N LEU A 114 -0.56 -20.56 3.20
CA LEU A 114 0.40 -20.31 4.28
C LEU A 114 0.68 -21.63 5.01
N PRO A 115 1.93 -22.08 5.13
CA PRO A 115 2.23 -23.17 6.05
C PRO A 115 1.79 -22.75 7.46
N ALA A 116 1.15 -23.67 8.18
CA ALA A 116 0.97 -23.52 9.61
C ALA A 116 2.38 -23.36 10.22
N SER A 117 2.71 -22.18 10.73
CA SER A 117 3.97 -22.01 11.43
C SER A 117 3.94 -22.92 12.67
N GLU A 118 4.91 -23.82 12.72
CA GLU A 118 5.32 -24.50 13.93
C GLU A 118 5.53 -23.49 15.08
N ALA A 119 5.00 -23.90 16.24
CA ALA A 119 5.60 -23.72 17.56
C ALA A 119 5.87 -22.29 18.07
N THR A 120 5.12 -21.95 19.12
CA THR A 120 5.68 -21.73 20.46
C THR A 120 7.21 -21.83 20.55
N ARG A 121 7.88 -20.70 20.78
CA ARG A 121 9.14 -20.55 21.54
C ARG A 121 9.18 -19.10 22.01
N SER A 122 9.45 -18.72 23.25
CA SER A 122 9.62 -19.37 24.55
C SER A 122 9.31 -18.31 25.60
#